data_AF-A0A816AN21-F1
#
_entry.id   AF-A0A816AN21-F1
#
_cell.length_a   1.000
_cell.length_b   1.000
_cell.length_c   1.000
_cell.angle_alpha   90.00
_cell.angle_beta   90.00
_cell.angle_gamma   90.00
#
_symmetry.space_group_name_H-M   'P 1'
#
loop_
_entity.id
_entity.type
_entity.pdbx_description
1 polymer ?
#
loop_
_entity_poly.entity_id
_entity_poly.type
_entity_poly.pdbx_seq_one_letter_code
_entity_poly.pdbx_strand_id
1 'polypeptide(L)'
;VPEMMIKRITYQVLNAVDFCHRHNCIHRGQQLEMTDYVATRWYRAPELLVGDRLYGTAVDVWAIGCVFCELYSGIPIWPGKSDVDQLYLIRRTLGNLIDKHVTILKSNPHYKNIHIPEPDTIEPLEQKYPYVSERSLDFMKSCLVMDPEKRFTCAQLLQHQYFDGFNNEFERERKEQAKQLQREQQKLLQQQQQQQAKLQSNVYAAGNVQPKQPNPGKSLPSLTGITGTQFSNVHSTSNQGDYLRPSRLEIYLDPDQRVNVPKPRFGNNQHQNMSTNDQDPLTKPSQTKRLPYGDNYTHFPNI
;
A
#
# COMPACT_ATOMS: atom_id res chain seq x y z
N VAL A 1 10.39 0.23 -16.80
CA VAL A 1 8.94 -0.01 -17.09
C VAL A 1 8.54 0.86 -18.31
N PRO A 2 7.55 0.50 -19.16
CA PRO A 2 7.13 1.37 -20.27
C PRO A 2 6.62 2.74 -19.78
N GLU A 3 6.99 3.85 -20.40
CA GLU A 3 6.73 5.21 -19.88
C GLU A 3 5.24 5.47 -19.57
N MET A 4 4.32 5.05 -20.45
CA MET A 4 2.88 5.20 -20.22
C MET A 4 2.38 4.44 -18.98
N MET A 5 3.04 3.35 -18.60
CA MET A 5 2.74 2.61 -17.37
C MET A 5 3.35 3.32 -16.15
N ILE A 6 4.55 3.92 -16.28
CA ILE A 6 5.13 4.80 -15.24
C ILE A 6 4.17 5.96 -14.96
N LYS A 7 3.76 6.71 -16.01
CA LYS A 7 2.78 7.80 -15.91
C LYS A 7 1.51 7.37 -15.18
N ARG A 8 0.93 6.24 -15.58
CA ARG A 8 -0.29 5.69 -14.96
C ARG A 8 -0.13 5.36 -13.48
N ILE A 9 0.95 4.68 -13.10
CA ILE A 9 1.25 4.33 -11.71
C ILE A 9 1.45 5.61 -10.89
N THR A 10 2.32 6.51 -11.34
CA THR A 10 2.65 7.75 -10.61
C THR A 10 1.43 8.66 -10.46
N TYR A 11 0.62 8.82 -11.51
CA TYR A 11 -0.60 9.62 -11.46
C TYR A 11 -1.64 9.04 -10.49
N GLN A 12 -1.80 7.71 -10.46
CA GLN A 12 -2.68 7.04 -9.49
C GLN A 12 -2.20 7.19 -8.05
N VAL A 13 -0.90 6.99 -7.80
CA VAL A 13 -0.28 7.17 -6.47
C VAL A 13 -0.43 8.61 -6.00
N LEU A 14 -0.14 9.60 -6.84
CA LEU A 14 -0.33 11.01 -6.53
C LEU A 14 -1.79 11.34 -6.15
N ASN A 15 -2.78 10.84 -6.90
CA ASN A 15 -4.20 11.05 -6.57
C ASN A 15 -4.59 10.44 -5.21
N ALA A 16 -4.09 9.23 -4.91
CA ALA A 16 -4.36 8.56 -3.65
C ALA A 16 -3.73 9.29 -2.46
N VAL A 17 -2.45 9.69 -2.59
CA VAL A 17 -1.71 10.40 -1.54
C VAL A 17 -2.27 11.82 -1.35
N ASP A 18 -2.56 12.55 -2.43
CA ASP A 18 -3.24 13.86 -2.38
C ASP A 18 -4.60 13.79 -1.66
N PHE A 19 -5.41 12.76 -1.96
CA PHE A 19 -6.65 12.52 -1.23
C PHE A 19 -6.39 12.32 0.27
N CYS A 20 -5.43 11.46 0.63
CA CYS A 20 -5.10 11.21 2.03
C CYS A 20 -4.50 12.42 2.76
N HIS A 21 -3.77 13.29 2.06
CA HIS A 21 -3.28 14.57 2.58
C HIS A 21 -4.44 15.51 2.87
N ARG A 22 -5.33 15.74 1.90
CA ARG A 22 -6.49 16.64 2.06
C ARG A 22 -7.49 16.22 3.14
N HIS A 23 -7.55 14.93 3.47
CA HIS A 23 -8.43 14.39 4.51
C HIS A 23 -7.69 14.04 5.82
N ASN A 24 -6.42 14.44 5.97
CA ASN A 24 -5.57 14.18 7.14
C ASN A 24 -5.51 12.68 7.57
N CYS A 25 -5.65 11.75 6.62
CA CYS A 25 -5.74 10.32 6.91
C CYS A 25 -4.40 9.69 7.36
N ILE A 26 -3.28 10.21 6.83
CA ILE A 26 -1.93 9.69 7.06
C ILE A 26 -1.17 10.48 8.14
N HIS A 27 -1.50 11.77 8.31
CA HIS A 27 -0.75 12.70 9.15
C HIS A 27 -1.38 12.90 10.52
N ARG A 28 -1.38 11.84 11.35
CA ARG A 28 -1.66 12.00 12.78
C ARG A 28 -0.42 12.57 13.48
N GLY A 29 -0.39 13.89 13.65
CA GLY A 29 0.60 14.59 14.48
C GLY A 29 0.48 14.33 15.99
N GLN A 30 0.20 13.08 16.38
CA GLN A 30 0.34 12.62 17.76
C GLN A 30 1.70 11.95 17.92
N GLN A 31 2.29 12.14 19.10
CA GLN A 31 3.48 11.47 19.59
C GLN A 31 3.22 9.98 19.87
N LEU A 32 2.73 9.26 18.86
CA LEU A 32 3.01 7.83 18.81
C LEU A 32 4.52 7.73 18.64
N GLU A 33 5.16 6.94 19.49
CA GLU A 33 6.51 6.44 19.25
C GLU A 33 6.44 5.57 18.00
N MET A 34 6.52 6.22 16.83
CA MET A 34 6.60 5.57 15.54
C MET A 34 7.92 4.82 15.53
N THR A 35 7.86 3.54 15.89
CA THR A 35 8.99 2.62 15.93
C THR A 35 9.89 2.86 14.72
N ASP A 36 11.16 3.23 14.96
CA ASP A 36 12.10 3.80 13.97
C ASP A 36 12.40 2.92 12.74
N TYR A 37 11.75 1.77 12.61
CA TYR A 37 12.18 0.61 11.83
C TYR A 37 11.09 -0.08 10.98
N VAL A 38 9.96 0.57 10.67
CA VAL A 38 8.85 -0.05 9.89
C VAL A 38 8.76 0.43 8.42
N ALA A 39 9.79 1.11 7.92
CA ALA A 39 9.89 1.50 6.51
C ALA A 39 11.31 1.32 5.95
N THR A 40 11.41 0.77 4.73
CA THR A 40 12.66 0.61 3.97
C THR A 40 13.35 1.97 3.83
N ARG A 41 14.56 2.07 4.37
CA ARG A 41 15.34 3.32 4.49
C ARG A 41 15.50 4.08 3.17
N TRP A 42 15.54 3.37 2.06
CA TRP A 42 15.83 3.88 0.71
C TRP A 42 14.87 4.96 0.22
N TYR A 43 13.67 5.03 0.78
CA TYR A 43 12.62 6.00 0.44
C TYR A 43 12.42 7.09 1.51
N ARG A 44 13.22 7.11 2.59
CA ARG A 44 13.11 8.12 3.65
C ARG A 44 13.66 9.47 3.17
N ALA A 45 12.91 10.53 3.46
CA ALA A 45 13.30 11.91 3.18
C ALA A 45 14.46 12.37 4.09
N PRO A 46 15.31 13.32 3.65
CA PRO A 46 16.47 13.77 4.42
C PRO A 46 16.09 14.33 5.79
N GLU A 47 14.95 15.01 5.90
CA GLU A 47 14.42 15.49 7.19
C GLU A 47 14.13 14.36 8.19
N LEU A 48 13.65 13.19 7.73
CA LEU A 48 13.45 12.01 8.58
C LEU A 48 14.78 11.37 9.00
N LEU A 49 15.74 11.33 8.07
CA LEU A 49 17.05 10.71 8.30
C LEU A 49 17.93 11.49 9.30
N VAL A 50 17.78 12.81 9.40
CA VAL A 50 18.42 13.62 10.46
C VAL A 50 17.64 13.62 11.78
N GLY A 51 16.43 13.05 11.79
CA GLY A 51 15.55 13.01 12.95
C GLY A 51 14.84 14.34 13.24
N ASP A 52 14.45 15.09 12.21
CA ASP A 52 13.50 16.20 12.38
C ASP A 52 12.18 15.62 12.92
N ARG A 53 11.61 16.28 13.94
CA ARG A 53 10.31 15.91 14.53
C ARG A 53 9.16 16.71 13.94
N LEU A 54 9.45 17.75 13.16
CA LEU A 54 8.51 18.64 12.50
C LEU A 54 8.42 18.32 11.00
N TYR A 55 8.21 17.04 10.68
CA TYR A 55 7.94 16.59 9.31
C TYR A 55 6.44 16.62 9.00
N GLY A 56 6.10 16.62 7.71
CA GLY A 56 4.72 16.62 7.22
C GLY A 56 4.62 15.97 5.83
N THR A 57 3.55 16.30 5.11
CA THR A 57 3.16 15.68 3.82
C THR A 57 4.25 15.64 2.75
N ALA A 58 5.27 16.51 2.83
CA ALA A 58 6.42 16.51 1.95
C ALA A 58 7.22 15.19 1.97
N VAL A 59 7.21 14.41 3.07
CA VAL A 59 7.97 13.14 3.14
C VAL A 59 7.41 12.09 2.17
N ASP A 60 6.09 12.09 1.95
CA ASP A 60 5.45 11.18 0.99
C ASP A 60 5.83 11.55 -0.45
N VAL A 61 5.95 12.83 -0.75
CA VAL A 61 6.38 13.30 -2.08
C VAL A 61 7.82 12.87 -2.38
N TRP A 62 8.70 12.90 -1.39
CA TRP A 62 10.05 12.37 -1.54
C TRP A 62 10.04 10.87 -1.84
N ALA A 63 9.22 10.10 -1.11
CA ALA A 63 9.07 8.67 -1.36
C ALA A 63 8.50 8.38 -2.76
N ILE A 64 7.52 9.17 -3.23
CA ILE A 64 7.01 9.12 -4.62
C ILE A 64 8.13 9.41 -5.62
N GLY A 65 8.96 10.42 -5.38
CA GLY A 65 10.13 10.72 -6.22
C GLY A 65 11.13 9.56 -6.29
N CYS A 66 11.40 8.90 -5.17
CA CYS A 66 12.28 7.73 -5.11
C CYS A 66 11.70 6.54 -5.90
N VAL A 67 10.39 6.25 -5.74
CA VAL A 67 9.69 5.20 -6.52
C VAL A 67 9.65 5.54 -8.01
N PHE A 68 9.42 6.81 -8.36
CA PHE A 68 9.43 7.28 -9.75
C PHE A 68 10.79 7.02 -10.42
N CYS A 69 11.87 7.34 -9.73
CA CYS A 69 13.23 7.04 -10.19
C CYS A 69 13.47 5.53 -10.38
N GLU A 70 13.02 4.71 -9.44
CA GLU A 70 13.13 3.25 -9.49
C GLU A 70 12.29 2.61 -10.63
N LEU A 71 11.16 3.19 -11.00
CA LEU A 71 10.36 2.72 -12.15
C LEU A 71 11.08 2.85 -13.50
N TYR A 72 12.02 3.81 -13.62
CA TYR A 72 12.89 3.97 -14.79
C TYR A 72 14.09 3.00 -14.77
N SER A 73 14.82 2.92 -13.66
CA SER A 73 16.07 2.14 -13.57
C SER A 73 15.89 0.66 -13.19
N GLY A 74 14.76 0.30 -12.58
CA GLY A 74 14.55 -1.01 -11.95
C GLY A 74 15.33 -1.22 -10.64
N ILE A 75 15.98 -0.16 -10.12
CA ILE A 75 16.76 -0.21 -8.88
C ILE A 75 16.47 1.03 -8.01
N PRO A 76 16.46 0.92 -6.67
CA PRO A 76 16.30 2.05 -5.77
C PRO A 76 17.35 3.13 -6.03
N ILE A 77 16.94 4.40 -6.06
CA ILE A 77 17.85 5.52 -6.34
C ILE A 77 19.00 5.61 -5.32
N TRP A 78 18.74 5.33 -4.03
CA TRP A 78 19.75 5.37 -2.97
C TRP A 78 19.56 4.16 -2.02
N PRO A 79 20.23 3.02 -2.29
CA PRO A 79 20.09 1.80 -1.49
C PRO A 79 21.01 1.79 -0.25
N GLY A 80 20.88 2.80 0.62
CA GLY A 80 21.74 3.00 1.79
C GLY A 80 21.62 1.92 2.87
N LYS A 81 22.76 1.52 3.44
CA LYS A 81 22.90 0.47 4.47
C LYS A 81 22.60 0.98 5.90
N SER A 82 22.84 2.25 6.15
CA SER A 82 22.56 2.98 7.40
C SER A 82 22.01 4.36 7.09
N ASP A 83 21.48 5.09 8.07
CA ASP A 83 20.95 6.45 7.85
C ASP A 83 22.05 7.43 7.43
N VAL A 84 23.29 7.20 7.88
CA VAL A 84 24.50 7.94 7.45
C VAL A 84 24.85 7.65 5.98
N ASP A 85 24.83 6.38 5.58
CA ASP A 85 25.10 5.95 4.20
C ASP A 85 23.99 6.43 3.25
N GLN A 86 22.73 6.43 3.71
CA GLN A 86 21.60 7.00 2.99
C GLN A 86 21.79 8.52 2.75
N LEU A 87 22.17 9.27 3.79
CA LEU A 87 22.45 10.71 3.67
C LEU A 87 23.68 10.99 2.80
N TYR A 88 24.71 10.14 2.84
CA TYR A 88 25.87 10.21 1.95
C TYR A 88 25.46 10.02 0.48
N LEU A 89 24.66 9.00 0.17
CA LEU A 89 24.15 8.72 -1.18
C LEU A 89 23.24 9.85 -1.68
N ILE A 90 22.40 10.43 -0.82
CA ILE A 90 21.60 11.62 -1.15
C ILE A 90 22.52 12.81 -1.47
N ARG A 91 23.54 13.08 -0.63
CA ARG A 91 24.50 14.18 -0.88
C ARG A 91 25.25 14.01 -2.20
N ARG A 92 25.62 12.76 -2.55
CA ARG A 92 26.29 12.40 -3.81
C ARG A 92 25.49 12.81 -5.04
N THR A 93 24.15 12.84 -4.95
CA THR A 93 23.26 13.15 -6.09
C THR A 93 22.67 14.55 -6.06
N LEU A 94 22.35 15.10 -4.88
CA LEU A 94 21.63 16.38 -4.75
C LEU A 94 22.47 17.51 -4.13
N GLY A 95 23.72 17.26 -3.78
CA GLY A 95 24.58 18.23 -3.10
C GLY A 95 24.37 18.27 -1.59
N ASN A 96 24.88 19.30 -0.94
CA ASN A 96 24.95 19.37 0.52
C ASN A 96 23.57 19.47 1.21
N LEU A 97 23.51 18.96 2.44
CA LEU A 97 22.35 19.16 3.31
C LEU A 97 22.17 20.65 3.62
N ILE A 98 20.91 21.10 3.71
CA ILE A 98 20.57 22.46 4.12
C ILE A 98 20.89 22.71 5.60
N ASP A 99 21.09 23.98 5.98
CA ASP A 99 21.49 24.37 7.34
C ASP A 99 20.53 23.86 8.43
N LYS A 100 19.23 23.78 8.13
CA LYS A 100 18.22 23.16 9.03
C LYS A 100 18.58 21.72 9.38
N HIS A 101 18.90 20.89 8.37
CA HIS A 101 19.27 19.49 8.57
C HIS A 101 20.58 19.34 9.35
N VAL A 102 21.58 20.18 9.04
CA VAL A 102 22.87 20.18 9.77
C VAL A 102 22.68 20.58 11.24
N THR A 103 21.79 21.54 11.51
CA THR A 103 21.46 22.00 12.87
C THR A 103 20.73 20.93 13.67
N ILE A 104 19.77 20.22 13.05
CA ILE A 104 19.04 19.12 13.68
C ILE A 104 19.99 17.96 13.99
N LEU A 105 20.83 17.54 13.04
CA LEU A 105 21.77 16.44 13.23
C LEU A 105 22.76 16.72 14.38
N LYS A 106 23.28 17.95 14.49
CA LYS A 106 24.18 18.38 15.58
C LYS A 106 23.51 18.45 16.95
N SER A 107 22.22 18.77 16.99
CA SER A 107 21.45 18.91 18.24
C SER A 107 20.83 17.59 18.73
N ASN A 108 20.65 16.61 17.85
CA ASN A 108 20.11 15.30 18.18
C ASN A 108 21.14 14.43 18.94
N PRO A 109 20.86 14.01 20.20
CA PRO A 109 21.80 13.22 20.99
C PRO A 109 22.25 11.91 20.33
N HIS A 110 21.39 11.28 19.52
CA HIS A 110 21.71 10.03 18.81
C HIS A 110 22.73 10.23 17.67
N TYR A 111 22.81 11.43 17.10
CA TYR A 111 23.71 11.77 15.98
C TYR A 111 24.85 12.72 16.37
N LYS A 112 24.97 13.11 17.65
CA LYS A 112 25.94 14.08 18.15
C LYS A 112 27.41 13.80 17.78
N ASN A 113 27.77 12.52 17.62
CA ASN A 113 29.12 12.07 17.24
C ASN A 113 29.19 11.49 15.81
N ILE A 114 28.13 11.63 15.02
CA ILE A 114 28.02 11.07 13.68
C ILE A 114 28.38 12.15 12.65
N HIS A 115 29.47 11.90 11.92
CA HIS A 115 29.89 12.72 10.78
C HIS A 115 29.45 12.05 9.48
N ILE A 116 28.70 12.77 8.63
CA ILE A 116 28.37 12.29 7.27
C ILE A 116 29.58 12.61 6.38
N PRO A 117 30.25 11.61 5.77
CA PRO A 117 31.37 11.86 4.87
C PRO A 117 30.99 12.81 3.73
N GLU A 118 31.97 13.55 3.22
CA GLU A 118 31.80 14.28 1.97
C GLU A 118 31.87 13.29 0.80
N PRO A 119 31.00 13.37 -0.22
CA PRO A 119 31.09 12.50 -1.39
C PRO A 119 32.37 12.71 -2.19
N ASP A 120 33.17 11.65 -2.36
CA ASP A 120 34.39 11.67 -3.20
C ASP A 120 34.09 11.97 -4.68
N THR A 121 32.84 11.73 -5.09
CA THR A 121 32.32 11.92 -6.44
C THR A 121 30.93 12.54 -6.36
N ILE A 122 30.53 13.30 -7.37
CA ILE A 122 29.14 13.78 -7.53
C ILE A 122 28.54 13.09 -8.76
N GLU A 123 27.31 12.62 -8.62
CA GLU A 123 26.55 11.93 -9.67
C GLU A 123 25.11 12.46 -9.65
N PRO A 124 24.84 13.58 -10.35
CA PRO A 124 23.55 14.24 -10.34
C PRO A 124 22.49 13.42 -11.10
N LEU A 125 21.21 13.80 -10.95
CA LEU A 125 20.08 13.08 -11.56
C LEU A 125 20.22 12.96 -13.09
N GLU A 126 20.73 14.00 -13.74
CA GLU A 126 21.09 14.07 -15.17
C GLU A 126 21.98 12.89 -15.59
N GLN A 127 23.06 12.65 -14.82
CA GLN A 127 24.06 11.63 -15.12
C GLN A 127 23.55 10.22 -14.78
N LYS A 128 22.68 10.12 -13.76
CA LYS A 128 22.10 8.86 -13.30
C LYS A 128 20.93 8.38 -14.17
N TYR A 129 20.25 9.31 -14.83
CA TYR A 129 19.10 9.06 -15.70
C TYR A 129 19.30 9.70 -17.10
N PRO A 130 20.39 9.39 -17.84
CA PRO A 130 20.77 10.10 -19.06
C PRO A 130 19.83 9.86 -20.26
N TYR A 131 18.90 8.90 -20.14
CA TYR A 131 17.96 8.50 -21.20
C TYR A 131 16.50 8.85 -20.90
N VAL A 132 16.20 9.57 -19.81
CA VAL A 132 14.82 10.01 -19.51
C VAL A 132 14.55 11.35 -20.19
N SER A 133 13.29 11.60 -20.55
CA SER A 133 12.90 12.89 -21.14
C SER A 133 13.05 14.03 -20.13
N GLU A 134 13.32 15.25 -20.62
CA GLU A 134 13.50 16.45 -19.77
C GLU A 134 12.34 16.64 -18.78
N ARG A 135 11.09 16.42 -19.23
CA ARG A 135 9.88 16.47 -18.39
C ARG A 135 9.88 15.45 -17.26
N SER A 136 10.49 14.28 -17.47
CA SER A 136 10.64 13.24 -16.45
C SER A 136 11.70 13.63 -15.43
N LEU A 137 12.84 14.16 -15.90
CA LEU A 137 13.92 14.64 -15.04
C LEU A 137 13.48 15.85 -14.20
N ASP A 138 12.72 16.77 -14.78
CA ASP A 138 12.14 17.92 -14.09
C ASP A 138 11.17 17.45 -12.99
N PHE A 139 10.30 16.48 -13.30
CA PHE A 139 9.42 15.86 -12.31
C PHE A 139 10.20 15.18 -11.16
N MET A 140 11.32 14.48 -11.46
CA MET A 140 12.21 13.94 -10.43
C MET A 140 12.73 15.03 -9.51
N LYS A 141 13.19 16.15 -10.07
CA LYS A 141 13.70 17.31 -9.32
C LYS A 141 12.63 17.98 -8.47
N SER A 142 11.39 18.13 -8.97
CA SER A 142 10.27 18.68 -8.20
C SER A 142 9.92 17.82 -6.97
N CYS A 143 10.12 16.50 -7.05
CA CYS A 143 9.89 15.58 -5.94
C CYS A 143 11.10 15.51 -4.98
N LEU A 144 12.33 15.53 -5.50
CA LEU A 144 13.56 15.29 -4.76
C LEU A 144 14.25 16.58 -4.32
N VAL A 145 13.47 17.55 -3.82
CA VAL A 145 13.99 18.77 -3.22
C VAL A 145 14.42 18.50 -1.78
N MET A 146 15.67 18.86 -1.44
CA MET A 146 16.22 18.73 -0.07
C MET A 146 15.37 19.46 0.97
N ASP A 147 14.94 20.67 0.65
CA ASP A 147 14.10 21.51 1.50
C ASP A 147 12.62 21.10 1.37
N PRO A 148 11.98 20.56 2.41
CA PRO A 148 10.59 20.09 2.34
C PRO A 148 9.58 21.23 2.10
N GLU A 149 9.91 22.48 2.44
CA GLU A 149 9.02 23.64 2.22
C GLU A 149 9.03 24.11 0.76
N LYS A 150 10.07 23.74 0.00
CA LYS A 150 10.24 24.04 -1.44
C LYS A 150 9.88 22.84 -2.33
N ARG A 151 9.67 21.66 -1.75
CA ARG A 151 9.24 20.45 -2.44
C ARG A 151 7.80 20.61 -2.92
N PHE A 152 7.48 20.16 -4.13
CA PHE A 152 6.12 20.30 -4.64
C PHE A 152 5.14 19.44 -3.83
N THR A 153 3.90 19.90 -3.71
CA THR A 153 2.79 19.10 -3.17
C THR A 153 2.27 18.11 -4.23
N CYS A 154 1.55 17.07 -3.80
CA CYS A 154 0.88 16.14 -4.72
C CYS A 154 -0.06 16.86 -5.70
N ALA A 155 -0.81 17.86 -5.24
CA ALA A 155 -1.68 18.70 -6.06
C ALA A 155 -0.94 19.50 -7.15
N GLN A 156 0.29 19.97 -6.87
CA GLN A 156 1.15 20.63 -7.87
C GLN A 156 1.74 19.61 -8.85
N LEU A 157 2.19 18.44 -8.37
CA LEU A 157 2.73 17.36 -9.20
C LEU A 157 1.69 16.76 -10.16
N LEU A 158 0.42 16.71 -9.77
CA LEU A 158 -0.69 16.32 -10.65
C LEU A 158 -0.93 17.29 -11.82
N GLN A 159 -0.40 18.53 -11.72
CA GLN A 159 -0.45 19.57 -12.77
C GLN A 159 0.88 19.72 -13.51
N HIS A 160 1.85 18.84 -13.26
CA HIS A 160 3.18 18.90 -13.87
C HIS A 160 3.16 18.55 -15.36
N GLN A 161 4.02 19.21 -16.16
CA GLN A 161 4.12 19.01 -17.63
C GLN A 161 4.41 17.56 -18.06
N TYR A 162 4.86 16.71 -17.13
CA TYR A 162 5.03 15.28 -17.33
C TYR A 162 3.71 14.57 -17.66
N PHE A 163 2.58 15.08 -17.15
CA PHE A 163 1.23 14.55 -17.34
C PHE A 163 0.39 15.32 -18.37
N ASP A 164 1.00 16.22 -19.17
CA ASP A 164 0.32 16.91 -20.27
C ASP A 164 -0.38 15.90 -21.19
N GLY A 165 -1.66 16.17 -21.51
CA GLY A 165 -2.52 15.27 -22.30
C GLY A 165 -2.97 14.01 -21.56
N PHE A 166 -2.13 13.42 -20.72
CA PHE A 166 -2.38 12.17 -20.00
C PHE A 166 -3.61 12.24 -19.08
N ASN A 167 -3.80 13.35 -18.35
CA ASN A 167 -4.94 13.51 -17.43
C ASN A 167 -6.30 13.31 -18.14
N ASN A 168 -6.48 13.91 -19.32
CA ASN A 168 -7.72 13.80 -20.10
C ASN A 168 -7.98 12.37 -20.59
N GLU A 169 -6.93 11.66 -21.02
CA GLU A 169 -7.00 10.26 -21.42
C GLU A 169 -7.33 9.34 -20.23
N PHE A 170 -6.62 9.51 -19.12
CA PHE A 170 -6.82 8.75 -17.89
C PHE A 170 -8.25 8.91 -17.34
N GLU A 171 -8.78 10.14 -17.32
CA GLU A 171 -10.15 10.40 -16.89
C GLU A 171 -11.21 9.85 -17.85
N ARG A 172 -10.94 9.83 -19.16
CA ARG A 172 -11.80 9.17 -20.15
C ARG A 172 -11.88 7.67 -19.88
N GLU A 173 -10.73 7.01 -19.74
CA GLU A 173 -10.64 5.57 -19.46
C GLU A 173 -11.33 5.19 -18.14
N ARG A 174 -11.11 5.95 -17.05
CA ARG A 174 -11.80 5.69 -15.77
C ARG A 174 -13.32 5.76 -15.91
N LYS A 175 -13.84 6.72 -16.68
CA LYS A 175 -15.28 6.86 -16.95
C LYS A 175 -15.82 5.72 -17.81
N GLU A 176 -15.02 5.20 -18.74
CA GLU A 176 -15.38 4.05 -19.57
C GLU A 176 -15.39 2.74 -18.75
N GLN A 177 -14.38 2.51 -17.92
CA GLN A 177 -14.33 1.39 -16.99
C GLN A 177 -15.50 1.40 -16.00
N ALA A 178 -15.83 2.57 -15.42
CA ALA A 178 -16.99 2.71 -14.54
C ALA A 178 -18.32 2.38 -15.24
N LYS A 179 -18.50 2.84 -16.49
CA LYS A 179 -19.68 2.49 -17.32
C LYS A 179 -19.73 0.99 -17.65
N GLN A 180 -18.58 0.36 -17.90
CA GLN A 180 -18.52 -1.08 -18.16
C GLN A 180 -18.92 -1.89 -16.92
N LEU A 181 -18.31 -1.59 -15.77
CA LEU A 181 -18.65 -2.22 -14.48
C LEU A 181 -20.14 -2.06 -14.15
N GLN A 182 -20.73 -0.88 -14.40
CA GLN A 182 -22.16 -0.66 -14.20
C GLN A 182 -23.03 -1.53 -15.13
N ARG A 183 -22.66 -1.68 -16.41
CA ARG A 183 -23.35 -2.56 -17.37
C ARG A 183 -23.23 -4.04 -16.99
N GLU A 184 -22.08 -4.47 -16.45
CA GLU A 184 -21.86 -5.83 -15.98
C GLU A 184 -22.69 -6.14 -14.73
N GLN A 185 -22.75 -5.22 -13.76
CA GLN A 185 -23.63 -5.33 -12.59
C GLN A 185 -25.12 -5.40 -12.99
N GLN A 186 -25.56 -4.59 -13.96
CA GLN A 186 -26.94 -4.65 -14.49
C GLN A 186 -27.24 -6.01 -15.15
N LYS A 187 -26.32 -6.56 -15.95
CA LYS A 187 -26.47 -7.90 -16.55
C LYS A 187 -26.55 -9.00 -15.50
N LEU A 188 -25.70 -8.96 -14.47
CA LEU A 188 -25.70 -9.93 -13.37
C LEU A 188 -27.03 -9.89 -12.59
N LEU A 189 -27.52 -8.69 -12.26
CA LEU A 189 -28.81 -8.51 -11.59
C LEU A 189 -29.98 -9.05 -12.44
N GLN A 190 -29.98 -8.77 -13.74
CA GLN A 190 -31.01 -9.27 -14.65
C GLN A 190 -30.99 -10.80 -14.80
N GLN A 191 -29.80 -11.42 -14.84
CA GLN A 191 -29.66 -12.88 -14.83
C GLN A 191 -30.17 -13.49 -13.52
N GLN A 192 -29.86 -12.90 -12.38
CA GLN A 192 -30.34 -13.36 -11.06
C GLN A 192 -31.87 -13.30 -10.98
N GLN A 193 -32.50 -12.21 -11.44
CA GLN A 193 -33.96 -12.08 -11.49
C GLN A 193 -34.60 -13.14 -12.40
N GLN A 194 -34.03 -13.38 -13.60
CA GLN A 194 -34.51 -14.43 -14.50
C GLN A 194 -34.38 -15.84 -13.89
N GLN A 195 -33.33 -16.10 -13.12
CA GLN A 195 -33.12 -17.38 -12.45
C GLN A 195 -34.12 -17.59 -11.30
N GLN A 196 -34.40 -16.55 -10.50
CA GLN A 196 -35.43 -16.58 -9.48
C GLN A 196 -36.83 -16.81 -10.07
N ALA A 197 -37.17 -16.11 -11.17
CA ALA A 197 -38.45 -16.30 -11.86
C ALA A 197 -38.64 -17.74 -12.38
N LYS A 198 -37.59 -18.35 -12.95
CA LYS A 198 -37.61 -19.76 -13.39
C LYS A 198 -37.77 -20.75 -12.25
N LEU A 199 -37.13 -20.48 -11.09
CA LEU A 199 -37.29 -21.30 -9.90
C LEU A 199 -38.74 -21.22 -9.37
N GLN A 200 -39.31 -20.02 -9.29
CA GLN A 200 -40.71 -19.83 -8.91
C GLN A 200 -41.67 -20.55 -9.87
N SER A 201 -41.52 -20.38 -11.20
CA SER A 201 -42.38 -21.05 -12.18
C SER A 201 -42.31 -22.57 -12.08
N ASN A 202 -41.13 -23.13 -11.80
CA ASN A 202 -40.97 -24.57 -11.61
C ASN A 202 -41.66 -25.08 -10.33
N VAL A 203 -41.64 -24.30 -9.25
CA VAL A 203 -42.38 -24.62 -8.00
C VAL A 203 -43.89 -24.58 -8.24
N TYR A 204 -44.41 -23.57 -8.96
CA TYR A 204 -45.83 -23.52 -9.32
C TYR A 204 -46.24 -24.68 -10.25
N ALA A 205 -45.38 -25.05 -11.22
CA ALA A 205 -45.63 -26.20 -12.10
C ALA A 205 -45.65 -27.54 -11.33
N ALA A 206 -44.73 -27.73 -10.37
CA ALA A 206 -44.71 -28.91 -9.51
C ALA A 206 -45.92 -28.97 -8.57
N GLY A 207 -46.38 -27.82 -8.05
CA GLY A 207 -47.58 -27.72 -7.21
C GLY A 207 -48.90 -27.97 -7.95
N ASN A 208 -48.93 -27.82 -9.28
CA ASN A 208 -50.10 -28.06 -10.12
C ASN A 208 -50.21 -29.49 -10.67
N VAL A 209 -49.37 -30.43 -10.22
CA VAL A 209 -49.59 -31.86 -10.46
C VAL A 209 -50.82 -32.29 -9.66
N GLN A 210 -51.98 -32.29 -10.31
CA GLN A 210 -53.21 -32.84 -9.74
C GLN A 210 -52.93 -34.25 -9.21
N PRO A 211 -53.31 -34.59 -7.96
CA PRO A 211 -53.30 -35.97 -7.53
C PRO A 211 -54.27 -36.75 -8.42
N LYS A 212 -53.73 -37.64 -9.27
CA LYS A 212 -54.56 -38.59 -10.03
C LYS A 212 -55.45 -39.33 -9.04
N GLN A 213 -56.77 -39.23 -9.22
CA GLN A 213 -57.72 -39.92 -8.36
C GLN A 213 -57.39 -41.43 -8.33
N PRO A 214 -57.27 -42.05 -7.14
CA PRO A 214 -57.16 -43.49 -7.04
C PRO A 214 -58.42 -44.14 -7.62
N ASN A 215 -58.24 -45.19 -8.42
CA ASN A 215 -59.33 -45.97 -8.99
C ASN A 215 -60.28 -46.48 -7.88
N PRO A 216 -61.62 -46.40 -8.04
CA PRO A 216 -62.56 -46.91 -7.05
C PRO A 216 -62.56 -48.44 -7.08
N GLY A 217 -61.71 -49.08 -6.28
CA GLY A 217 -61.63 -50.54 -6.29
C GLY A 217 -60.47 -51.17 -5.52
N LYS A 218 -60.38 -50.94 -4.21
CA LYS A 218 -60.05 -51.96 -3.19
C LYS A 218 -60.20 -51.42 -1.77
N SER A 219 -60.64 -52.29 -0.86
CA SER A 219 -61.04 -51.97 0.50
C SER A 219 -59.87 -51.68 1.44
N LEU A 220 -60.17 -50.85 2.44
CA LEU A 220 -59.32 -50.56 3.60
C LEU A 220 -59.18 -51.80 4.51
N PRO A 221 -58.11 -51.85 5.33
CA PRO A 221 -58.24 -52.19 6.73
C PRO A 221 -57.92 -50.97 7.61
N SER A 222 -58.74 -50.76 8.64
CA SER A 222 -58.52 -49.68 9.61
C SER A 222 -57.40 -50.01 10.59
N LEU A 223 -56.71 -48.97 11.07
CA LEU A 223 -56.11 -48.97 12.40
C LEU A 223 -56.16 -47.55 12.96
N THR A 224 -56.45 -47.46 14.25
CA THR A 224 -56.96 -46.28 14.94
C THR A 224 -55.86 -45.48 15.66
N GLY A 225 -55.97 -44.15 15.64
CA GLY A 225 -55.71 -43.34 16.85
C GLY A 225 -54.80 -42.11 16.72
N ILE A 226 -55.37 -40.95 17.09
CA ILE A 226 -54.80 -39.94 18.03
C ILE A 226 -53.58 -39.11 17.53
N THR A 227 -53.52 -37.78 17.54
CA THR A 227 -54.46 -36.65 17.83
C THR A 227 -53.84 -35.32 17.35
N GLY A 228 -54.67 -34.35 16.90
CA GLY A 228 -54.51 -32.88 17.06
C GLY A 228 -53.29 -32.14 16.46
N THR A 229 -53.34 -30.84 16.14
CA THR A 229 -54.48 -29.88 16.12
C THR A 229 -54.17 -28.66 15.24
N GLN A 230 -55.10 -28.36 14.32
CA GLN A 230 -55.57 -27.02 13.87
C GLN A 230 -54.61 -25.97 13.29
N PHE A 231 -54.84 -25.68 11.99
CA PHE A 231 -54.73 -24.35 11.40
C PHE A 231 -55.90 -23.44 11.83
N SER A 232 -55.72 -22.12 11.72
CA SER A 232 -56.81 -21.14 11.61
C SER A 232 -56.50 -20.08 10.54
N ASN A 233 -57.29 -20.06 9.45
CA ASN A 233 -57.54 -18.85 8.65
C ASN A 233 -58.34 -17.86 9.54
N VAL A 234 -58.48 -16.54 9.30
CA VAL A 234 -58.84 -15.78 8.09
C VAL A 234 -58.26 -14.33 8.20
N HIS A 235 -58.41 -13.35 7.30
CA HIS A 235 -59.33 -13.11 6.15
C HIS A 235 -58.60 -12.38 5.00
N SER A 236 -59.33 -12.02 3.93
CA SER A 236 -58.91 -11.06 2.90
C SER A 236 -59.84 -9.86 2.86
N THR A 237 -59.30 -8.65 2.72
CA THR A 237 -60.04 -7.49 2.18
C THR A 237 -59.11 -6.62 1.34
N SER A 238 -59.68 -6.01 0.30
CA SER A 238 -59.01 -5.16 -0.68
C SER A 238 -59.38 -3.70 -0.47
N ASN A 239 -58.41 -2.76 -0.53
CA ASN A 239 -58.56 -1.57 -1.37
C ASN A 239 -57.31 -0.67 -1.43
N GLN A 240 -57.16 -0.06 -2.60
CA GLN A 240 -56.52 1.24 -2.90
C GLN A 240 -55.04 1.43 -2.53
N GLY A 241 -54.34 2.17 -3.39
CA GLY A 241 -52.88 2.33 -3.31
C GLY A 241 -52.47 3.76 -3.00
N ASP A 242 -51.18 3.91 -2.71
CA ASP A 242 -50.51 5.21 -2.74
C ASP A 242 -49.06 5.04 -3.22
N TYR A 243 -48.56 6.06 -3.92
CA TYR A 243 -47.20 6.07 -4.47
C TYR A 243 -46.16 6.27 -3.36
N LEU A 244 -45.24 5.32 -3.18
CA LEU A 244 -44.06 5.51 -2.33
C LEU A 244 -42.75 5.35 -3.10
N ARG A 245 -41.88 6.35 -2.93
CA ARG A 245 -40.53 6.44 -3.49
C ARG A 245 -39.66 5.25 -3.10
N PRO A 246 -38.68 4.85 -3.94
CA PRO A 246 -37.53 4.07 -3.48
C PRO A 246 -36.65 4.95 -2.58
N SER A 247 -36.70 4.72 -1.26
CA SER A 247 -35.78 5.35 -0.32
C SER A 247 -34.42 4.67 -0.35
N ARG A 248 -33.39 5.51 -0.47
CA ARG A 248 -31.96 5.24 -0.27
C ARG A 248 -31.71 4.31 0.94
N LEU A 249 -31.04 3.17 0.73
CA LEU A 249 -30.43 2.43 1.84
C LEU A 249 -29.23 3.23 2.35
N GLU A 250 -29.38 3.87 3.50
CA GLU A 250 -28.25 4.27 4.34
C GLU A 250 -27.95 3.13 5.30
N ILE A 251 -26.72 2.61 5.26
CA ILE A 251 -26.28 1.56 6.18
C ILE A 251 -25.86 2.24 7.49
N TYR A 252 -26.77 2.28 8.45
CA TYR A 252 -26.45 2.69 9.82
C TYR A 252 -25.74 1.53 10.52
N LEU A 253 -24.47 1.74 10.90
CA LEU A 253 -23.73 0.84 11.78
C LEU A 253 -23.90 1.31 13.24
N ASP A 254 -24.52 0.47 14.05
CA ASP A 254 -24.72 0.69 15.48
C ASP A 254 -23.38 0.46 16.25
N PRO A 255 -22.88 1.40 17.09
CA PRO A 255 -21.50 1.32 17.60
C PRO A 255 -21.20 0.27 18.68
N ASP A 256 -22.21 -0.33 19.34
CA ASP A 256 -22.02 -0.97 20.67
C ASP A 256 -22.20 -2.50 20.75
N GLN A 257 -22.00 -3.23 19.64
CA GLN A 257 -21.95 -4.70 19.65
C GLN A 257 -20.51 -5.24 19.75
N ARG A 258 -19.94 -5.23 20.97
CA ARG A 258 -18.65 -5.88 21.27
C ARG A 258 -18.76 -7.40 21.26
N VAL A 259 -18.55 -8.03 20.11
CA VAL A 259 -18.40 -9.50 20.01
C VAL A 259 -17.12 -9.93 20.72
N ASN A 260 -17.26 -10.72 21.78
CA ASN A 260 -16.17 -11.12 22.67
C ASN A 260 -15.42 -12.33 22.08
N VAL A 261 -14.28 -12.10 21.43
CA VAL A 261 -13.45 -13.15 20.81
C VAL A 261 -12.45 -13.72 21.82
N PRO A 262 -12.41 -15.04 22.07
CA PRO A 262 -11.47 -15.63 23.02
C PRO A 262 -10.01 -15.50 22.57
N LYS A 263 -9.12 -15.06 23.47
CA LYS A 263 -7.67 -15.08 23.22
C LYS A 263 -7.12 -16.52 23.22
N PRO A 264 -6.22 -16.89 22.30
CA PRO A 264 -5.53 -18.17 22.38
C PRO A 264 -4.61 -18.23 23.61
N ARG A 265 -4.67 -19.34 24.36
CA ARG A 265 -3.76 -19.61 25.47
C ARG A 265 -2.39 -20.04 24.94
N PHE A 266 -1.37 -19.21 25.12
CA PHE A 266 0.01 -19.68 25.09
C PHE A 266 0.38 -20.21 26.47
N GLY A 267 0.96 -21.42 26.51
CA GLY A 267 1.30 -22.08 27.77
C GLY A 267 2.50 -21.43 28.45
N ASN A 268 2.42 -21.28 29.77
CA ASN A 268 3.58 -20.95 30.59
C ASN A 268 4.63 -22.06 30.47
N ASN A 269 5.87 -21.70 30.15
CA ASN A 269 7.04 -22.38 30.70
C ASN A 269 7.86 -21.35 31.48
N GLN A 270 8.19 -21.71 32.72
CA GLN A 270 8.77 -20.79 33.69
C GLN A 270 10.28 -20.60 33.48
N HIS A 271 10.79 -19.53 34.10
CA HIS A 271 12.20 -19.16 34.16
C HIS A 271 13.12 -20.32 34.54
N GLN A 272 14.32 -20.31 33.95
CA GLN A 272 15.53 -20.50 34.74
C GLN A 272 16.48 -19.32 34.48
N ASN A 273 16.79 -18.59 35.55
CA ASN A 273 17.93 -17.69 35.59
C ASN A 273 19.21 -18.52 35.67
N MET A 274 20.21 -18.20 34.86
CA MET A 274 21.61 -18.36 35.29
C MET A 274 22.38 -17.10 34.90
N SER A 275 22.79 -16.37 35.94
CA SER A 275 23.84 -15.36 35.87
C SER A 275 24.98 -15.87 36.75
N THR A 276 26.15 -16.08 36.16
CA THR A 276 27.44 -16.14 36.87
C THR A 276 28.59 -16.06 35.86
N ASN A 277 29.33 -14.96 35.95
CA ASN A 277 30.79 -14.90 36.11
C ASN A 277 31.79 -15.47 35.07
N ASP A 278 32.76 -14.59 34.76
CA ASP A 278 34.21 -14.84 34.75
C ASP A 278 34.84 -15.71 33.64
N GLN A 279 35.43 -15.09 32.61
CA GLN A 279 36.85 -14.64 32.60
C GLN A 279 37.38 -14.24 31.20
N ASP A 280 38.08 -13.11 31.13
CA ASP A 280 39.14 -12.84 30.13
C ASP A 280 40.36 -13.75 30.38
N PRO A 281 41.19 -14.01 29.36
CA PRO A 281 42.60 -13.64 29.54
C PRO A 281 43.30 -12.98 28.34
N LEU A 282 44.28 -12.14 28.70
CA LEU A 282 45.09 -11.25 27.88
C LEU A 282 46.12 -11.92 26.91
N THR A 283 46.32 -11.26 25.75
CA THR A 283 47.60 -10.94 25.05
C THR A 283 48.56 -12.00 24.42
N LYS A 284 48.69 -11.92 23.07
CA LYS A 284 49.93 -11.67 22.22
C LYS A 284 51.14 -12.66 22.26
N PRO A 285 52.15 -12.58 21.34
CA PRO A 285 52.20 -12.23 19.88
C PRO A 285 53.16 -13.16 19.03
N SER A 286 53.49 -12.74 17.78
CA SER A 286 54.61 -13.19 16.87
C SER A 286 54.22 -14.16 15.73
N GLN A 287 54.37 -13.81 14.43
CA GLN A 287 55.58 -13.90 13.56
C GLN A 287 56.16 -15.35 13.47
N THR A 288 56.54 -15.94 12.32
CA THR A 288 57.00 -15.41 11.02
C THR A 288 56.96 -16.52 9.92
N LYS A 289 56.78 -16.19 8.63
CA LYS A 289 57.74 -16.50 7.52
C LYS A 289 57.21 -16.12 6.12
N ARG A 290 58.06 -15.49 5.31
CA ARG A 290 57.92 -15.30 3.85
C ARG A 290 58.48 -16.52 3.11
N LEU A 291 58.21 -16.66 1.80
CA LEU A 291 59.21 -16.59 0.71
C LEU A 291 58.47 -16.41 -0.66
N PRO A 292 59.14 -16.01 -1.76
CA PRO A 292 58.52 -15.25 -2.86
C PRO A 292 58.57 -15.93 -4.25
N TYR A 293 57.75 -15.43 -5.19
CA TYR A 293 57.92 -15.40 -6.65
C TYR A 293 56.87 -14.41 -7.21
N GLY A 294 57.11 -13.54 -8.21
CA GLY A 294 58.34 -13.16 -8.91
C GLY A 294 57.98 -12.21 -10.06
N ASP A 295 58.50 -10.98 -10.06
CA ASP A 295 58.29 -10.02 -11.15
C ASP A 295 59.21 -10.34 -12.35
N ASN A 296 58.69 -10.16 -13.58
CA ASN A 296 59.52 -9.92 -14.77
C ASN A 296 58.66 -9.29 -15.90
N TYR A 297 58.68 -7.97 -15.99
CA TYR A 297 58.32 -7.23 -17.20
C TYR A 297 59.61 -6.76 -17.89
N THR A 298 59.92 -7.31 -19.07
CA THR A 298 60.87 -6.69 -20.00
C THR A 298 60.38 -6.82 -21.44
N HIS A 299 60.16 -5.65 -22.06
CA HIS A 299 60.08 -5.42 -23.51
C HIS A 299 61.17 -6.18 -24.30
N PHE A 300 60.82 -6.65 -25.50
CA PHE A 300 61.70 -6.57 -26.68
C PHE A 300 60.85 -6.35 -27.96
N PRO A 301 61.34 -5.60 -28.96
CA PRO A 301 60.56 -5.23 -30.14
C PRO A 301 60.98 -5.96 -31.45
N ASN A 302 60.05 -5.92 -32.41
CA ASN A 302 60.22 -6.01 -33.87
C ASN A 302 60.69 -7.31 -34.56
N ILE A 303 59.98 -7.56 -35.68
CA ILE A 303 60.15 -8.59 -36.73
C ILE A 303 59.67 -9.99 -36.33
#